data_AF-A0A351Y4H2-F1
#
_entry.id   AF-A0A351Y4H2-F1
#
_cell.length_a   1.000
_cell.length_b   1.000
_cell.length_c   1.000
_cell.angle_alpha   90.00
_cell.angle_beta   90.00
_cell.angle_gamma   90.00
#
_symmetry.space_group_name_H-M   'P 1'
#
loop_
_entity.id
_entity.type
_entity.pdbx_description
1 polymer ?
#
loop_
_entity_poly.entity_id
_entity_poly.type
_entity_poly.pdbx_seq_one_letter_code
_entity_poly.pdbx_strand_id
1 'polypeptide(L)' 'MDEFDDGASLKYTVGKRYTPNGENIDITGAAPDVLVEFDTDKYLSGVIDTQLEKAKEVLDTMIKK' A
#
# COMPACT_ATOMS: atom_id res chain seq x y z
N MET A 1 -16.29 8.56 -25.37
CA MET A 1 -16.41 9.35 -24.13
C MET A 1 -16.28 10.76 -24.61
N ASP A 2 -17.42 11.35 -24.88
CA ASP A 2 -17.49 12.57 -25.68
C ASP A 2 -16.90 13.71 -24.83
N GLU A 3 -15.97 14.47 -25.41
CA GLU A 3 -15.46 15.70 -24.83
C GLU A 3 -16.64 16.64 -24.57
N PHE A 4 -16.61 17.35 -23.45
CA PHE A 4 -17.62 18.39 -23.22
C PHE A 4 -17.40 19.54 -24.22
N ASP A 5 -18.47 20.23 -24.59
CA ASP A 5 -18.43 21.30 -25.61
C ASP A 5 -17.48 22.47 -25.27
N ASP A 6 -17.05 22.56 -24.00
CA ASP A 6 -16.08 23.53 -23.49
C ASP A 6 -14.63 23.02 -23.47
N GLY A 7 -14.37 21.83 -24.01
CA GLY A 7 -13.07 21.17 -24.03
C GLY A 7 -12.70 20.46 -22.72
N ALA A 8 -13.63 20.33 -21.76
CA ALA A 8 -13.37 19.58 -20.54
C ALA A 8 -13.39 18.06 -20.76
N SER A 9 -12.77 17.33 -19.84
CA SER A 9 -12.76 15.87 -19.80
C SER A 9 -13.12 15.35 -18.41
N LEU A 10 -13.93 14.29 -18.35
CA LEU A 10 -14.28 13.61 -17.10
C LEU A 10 -13.42 12.35 -16.92
N LYS A 11 -12.94 12.11 -15.69
CA LYS A 11 -12.37 10.82 -15.29
C LYS A 11 -13.16 10.29 -14.11
N TYR A 12 -13.75 9.11 -14.27
CA TYR A 12 -14.49 8.44 -13.21
C TYR A 12 -14.23 6.92 -13.24
N THR A 13 -14.37 6.28 -12.08
CA THR A 13 -14.22 4.81 -11.94
C THR A 13 -15.58 4.23 -11.56
N VAL A 14 -16.08 3.29 -12.35
CA VAL A 14 -17.37 2.60 -12.10
C VAL A 14 -17.20 1.24 -11.41
N GLY A 15 -16.05 0.60 -11.64
CA GLY A 15 -15.75 -0.71 -11.09
C GLY A 15 -15.24 -0.60 -9.66
N LYS A 16 -15.65 -1.54 -8.82
CA LYS A 16 -15.10 -1.71 -7.47
C LYS A 16 -14.13 -2.88 -7.41
N ARG A 17 -13.11 -2.79 -6.56
CA ARG A 17 -12.11 -3.85 -6.36
C ARG A 17 -12.27 -4.50 -4.99
N TYR A 18 -12.23 -5.83 -4.98
CA TYR A 18 -12.44 -6.61 -3.77
C TYR A 18 -11.35 -7.65 -3.54
N THR A 19 -11.04 -7.94 -2.28
CA THR A 19 -10.23 -9.10 -1.89
C THR A 19 -11.00 -10.41 -2.13
N PRO A 20 -10.33 -11.58 -2.15
CA PRO A 20 -11.03 -12.87 -2.19
C PRO A 20 -12.05 -13.07 -1.05
N ASN A 21 -11.85 -12.39 0.07
CA ASN A 21 -12.75 -12.40 1.23
C ASN A 21 -13.93 -11.41 1.08
N GLY A 22 -14.03 -10.69 -0.04
CA GLY A 22 -15.11 -9.76 -0.33
C GLY A 22 -14.93 -8.36 0.26
N GLU A 23 -13.74 -8.01 0.73
CA GLU A 23 -13.47 -6.68 1.29
C GLU A 23 -13.20 -5.68 0.18
N ASN A 24 -13.87 -4.52 0.20
CA ASN A 24 -13.63 -3.46 -0.78
C ASN A 24 -12.32 -2.73 -0.46
N ILE A 25 -11.43 -2.62 -1.46
CA ILE A 25 -10.13 -1.95 -1.34
C ILE A 25 -10.06 -0.62 -2.08
N ASP A 26 -11.16 -0.17 -2.69
CA ASP A 26 -11.20 1.16 -3.28
C ASP A 26 -11.06 2.21 -2.18
N ILE A 27 -10.21 3.22 -2.43
CA ILE A 27 -9.89 4.32 -1.52
C ILE A 27 -9.10 3.87 -0.26
N THR A 28 -9.47 2.73 0.33
CA THR A 28 -8.90 2.19 1.57
C THR A 28 -7.57 1.47 1.37
N GLY A 29 -7.36 0.84 0.20
CA GLY A 29 -6.19 0.02 -0.07
C GLY A 29 -6.21 -1.32 0.65
N ALA A 30 -5.05 -1.96 0.77
CA ALA A 30 -4.86 -3.23 1.49
C ALA A 30 -4.01 -2.99 2.74
N ALA A 31 -4.47 -3.47 3.88
CA ALA A 31 -3.71 -3.38 5.13
C ALA A 31 -2.58 -4.42 5.14
N PRO A 32 -1.38 -4.08 5.67
CA PRO A 32 -0.31 -5.05 5.84
C PRO A 32 -0.61 -5.99 7.02
N ASP A 33 -0.15 -7.24 6.92
CA ASP A 33 -0.25 -8.21 8.04
C ASP A 33 0.55 -7.75 9.28
N VAL A 34 1.64 -7.02 9.04
CA VAL A 34 2.49 -6.41 10.08
C VAL A 34 2.65 -4.93 9.75
N LEU A 35 2.03 -4.07 10.55
CA LEU A 35 2.17 -2.62 10.42
C LEU A 35 3.51 -2.15 11.01
N VAL A 36 4.35 -1.55 10.19
CA VAL A 36 5.60 -0.90 10.62
C VAL A 36 5.69 0.46 9.96
N GLU A 37 5.73 1.50 10.78
CA GLU A 37 5.91 2.87 10.30
C GLU A 37 7.32 3.08 9.75
N PHE A 38 7.40 3.89 8.70
CA PHE A 38 8.68 4.34 8.17
C PHE A 38 9.28 5.44 9.06
N ASP A 39 10.38 5.12 9.74
CA ASP A 39 11.07 6.07 10.61
C ASP A 39 12.08 6.90 9.80
N THR A 40 11.66 8.11 9.44
CA THR A 40 12.46 9.00 8.58
C THR A 40 13.73 9.47 9.30
N ASP A 41 13.68 9.68 10.62
CA ASP A 41 14.85 10.13 11.38
C ASP A 41 15.93 9.05 11.44
N LYS A 42 15.54 7.79 11.68
CA LYS A 42 16.48 6.65 11.61
C LYS A 42 17.04 6.44 10.22
N TYR A 43 16.21 6.62 9.19
CA TYR A 43 16.66 6.49 7.82
C TYR A 43 17.68 7.58 7.45
N LEU A 44 17.42 8.85 7.79
CA LEU A 44 18.32 9.95 7.45
C LEU A 44 19.60 9.98 8.30
N SER A 45 19.52 9.58 9.58
CA SER A 45 20.67 9.61 10.50
C SER A 45 21.57 8.39 10.42
N GLY A 46 21.02 7.21 10.11
CA GLY A 46 21.74 5.95 10.17
C GLY A 46 21.55 5.03 8.97
N VAL A 47 20.79 5.45 7.95
CA VAL A 47 20.40 4.61 6.79
C VAL A 47 19.71 3.31 7.26
N ILE A 48 18.99 3.39 8.38
CA ILE A 48 18.23 2.27 8.93
C ILE A 48 16.80 2.35 8.40
N ASP A 49 16.40 1.36 7.61
CA ASP A 49 15.02 1.17 7.17
C ASP A 49 14.30 0.24 8.15
N THR A 50 13.39 0.81 8.94
CA THR A 50 12.61 0.08 9.94
C THR A 50 11.75 -1.03 9.34
N GLN A 51 11.24 -0.85 8.13
CA GLN A 51 10.39 -1.82 7.45
C GLN A 51 11.22 -2.99 6.92
N LEU A 52 12.41 -2.71 6.38
CA LEU A 52 13.35 -3.74 5.92
C LEU A 52 13.84 -4.61 7.08
N GLU A 53 14.24 -4.01 8.19
CA GLU A 53 14.70 -4.77 9.36
C GLU A 53 13.57 -5.66 9.91
N LYS A 54 12.34 -5.16 9.99
CA LYS A 54 11.20 -6.01 10.37
C LYS A 54 10.96 -7.14 9.38
N ALA A 55 11.06 -6.88 8.08
CA ALA A 55 10.88 -7.92 7.07
C ALA A 55 11.91 -9.05 7.21
N LYS A 56 13.18 -8.74 7.52
CA LYS A 56 14.22 -9.74 7.80
C LYS A 56 13.87 -10.59 9.02
N GLU A 57 13.43 -9.98 10.11
CA GLU A 57 12.99 -10.70 11.31
C GLU A 57 11.83 -11.66 11.00
N VAL A 58 10.78 -11.16 10.32
CA VAL A 58 9.61 -11.97 9.95
C VAL A 58 10.04 -13.13 9.05
N LEU A 59 10.88 -12.88 8.06
CA LEU A 59 11.37 -13.92 7.15
C LEU A 59 12.16 -15.01 7.89
N ASP A 60 13.04 -14.63 8.82
CA ASP A 60 13.79 -15.58 9.64
C ASP A 60 12.85 -16.46 10.49
N THR A 61 11.76 -15.90 11.04
CA THR A 61 10.74 -16.69 11.75
C THR A 61 9.98 -17.65 10.83
N MET A 62 9.76 -17.27 9.58
CA MET A 62 9.09 -18.13 8.59
C MET A 62 9.99 -19.27 8.12
N ILE A 63 11.30 -19.03 7.98
CA ILE A 63 12.28 -20.03 7.53
C ILE A 63 12.61 -21.06 8.62
N LYS A 64 12.68 -20.64 9.89
CA LYS A 64 13.01 -21.53 11.02
C LYS A 64 11.87 -22.49 11.41
N LYS A 65 10.72 -22.37 10.77
CA LYS A 65 9.52 -23.17 11.01
C LYS A 65 9.50 -24.43 10.14
#